data_AF-A0A5K1D3Z7-F1
#
_entry.id   AF-A0A5K1D3Z7-F1
#
_cell.length_a   1.000
_cell.length_b   1.000
_cell.length_c   1.000
_cell.angle_alpha   90.00
_cell.angle_beta   90.00
_cell.angle_gamma   90.00
#
_symmetry.space_group_name_H-M   'P 1'
#
loop_
_entity.id
_entity.type
_entity.pdbx_description
1 polymer ?
#
loop_
_entity_poly.entity_id
_entity_poly.type
_entity_poly.pdbx_seq_one_letter_code
_entity_poly.pdbx_strand_id
1 'polypeptide(L)'
;HGVRQLTTGWFDGPAYITQCPMQKGQTFVYNFTITGQRGTLFYHAHDSWLRSSVYGPLIILPQHNASYPFPKPHKEVPIII
;
A
#
# COMPACT_ATOMS: atom_id res chain seq x y z
N HIS A 1 -1.81 2.24 3.13
CA HIS A 1 -1.71 2.44 4.59
C HIS A 1 -0.44 1.79 5.11
N GLY A 2 0.40 2.54 5.83
CA GLY A 2 1.60 2.03 6.49
C GLY A 2 2.91 2.15 5.70
N VAL A 3 2.88 2.40 4.39
CA VAL A 3 4.09 2.79 3.64
C VAL A 3 4.55 4.15 4.13
N ARG A 4 5.85 4.32 4.43
CA ARG A 4 6.41 5.53 5.05
C ARG A 4 6.42 6.76 4.14
N GLN A 5 6.27 6.59 2.82
CA GLN A 5 6.31 7.64 1.80
C GLN A 5 7.48 8.63 1.99
N LEU A 6 8.67 8.09 2.25
CA LEU A 6 9.88 8.90 2.42
C LEU A 6 10.11 9.72 1.16
N THR A 7 10.21 11.04 1.33
CA THR A 7 10.37 12.04 0.25
C THR A 7 9.32 11.97 -0.86
N THR A 8 8.19 11.31 -0.63
CA THR A 8 7.14 11.03 -1.63
C THR A 8 5.74 11.27 -1.05
N GLY A 9 5.63 12.21 -0.10
CA GLY A 9 4.39 12.47 0.65
C GLY A 9 3.18 12.84 -0.21
N TRP A 10 3.39 13.40 -1.42
CA TRP A 10 2.30 13.67 -2.37
C TRP A 10 1.66 12.41 -2.96
N PHE A 11 2.28 11.23 -2.78
CA PHE A 11 1.72 9.93 -3.15
C PHE A 11 1.06 9.20 -1.97
N ASP A 12 0.89 9.84 -0.81
CA ASP A 12 0.33 9.18 0.37
C ASP A 12 -1.15 8.83 0.22
N GLY A 13 -1.94 9.66 -0.48
CA GLY A 13 -3.33 9.33 -0.81
C GLY A 13 -4.44 10.17 -0.16
N PRO A 14 -4.32 10.63 1.11
CA PRO A 14 -5.43 11.32 1.77
C PRO A 14 -5.95 12.54 1.01
N ALA A 15 -7.22 12.44 0.58
CA ALA A 15 -7.91 13.50 -0.12
C ALA A 15 -7.88 14.80 0.68
N TYR A 16 -7.54 15.90 0.02
CA TYR A 16 -7.43 17.25 0.57
C TYR A 16 -6.31 17.46 1.60
N ILE A 17 -5.44 16.47 1.83
CA ILE A 17 -4.23 16.60 2.64
C ILE A 17 -2.99 16.51 1.77
N THR A 18 -2.83 15.42 1.01
CA THR A 18 -1.64 15.19 0.17
C THR A 18 -1.94 15.28 -1.32
N GLN A 19 -3.22 15.20 -1.70
CA GLN A 19 -3.68 15.35 -3.09
C GLN A 19 -5.14 15.77 -3.17
N CYS A 20 -5.53 16.39 -4.29
CA CYS A 20 -6.95 16.50 -4.67
C CYS A 20 -7.49 15.14 -5.15
N PRO A 21 -8.79 14.84 -4.96
CA PRO A 21 -9.39 13.62 -5.48
C PRO A 21 -9.32 13.53 -7.01
N MET A 22 -8.97 12.35 -7.53
CA MET A 22 -9.05 12.07 -8.95
C MET A 22 -10.50 12.12 -9.42
N GLN A 23 -10.76 12.88 -10.49
CA GLN A 23 -12.09 12.96 -11.07
C GLN A 23 -12.35 11.77 -11.99
N LYS A 24 -13.63 11.52 -12.29
CA LYS A 24 -14.05 10.47 -13.22
C LYS A 24 -13.35 10.62 -14.57
N GLY A 25 -12.78 9.52 -15.07
CA GLY A 25 -12.08 9.49 -16.36
C GLY A 25 -10.63 9.96 -16.31
N GLN A 26 -10.13 10.43 -15.16
CA GLN A 26 -8.72 10.76 -14.97
C GLN A 26 -7.92 9.55 -14.51
N THR A 27 -6.60 9.62 -14.72
CA THR A 27 -5.64 8.62 -14.22
C THR A 27 -4.52 9.35 -13.49
N PHE A 28 -4.03 8.75 -12.41
CA PHE A 28 -2.88 9.23 -11.65
C PHE A 28 -1.95 8.06 -11.35
N VAL A 29 -0.64 8.29 -11.43
CA VAL A 29 0.38 7.26 -11.17
C VAL A 29 1.00 7.54 -9.81
N TYR A 30 0.77 6.64 -8.86
CA TYR A 30 1.50 6.63 -7.60
C TYR A 30 2.90 6.07 -7.84
N ASN A 31 3.95 6.87 -7.60
CA ASN A 31 5.34 6.47 -7.87
C ASN A 31 6.23 6.67 -6.63
N PHE A 32 6.42 5.60 -5.86
CA PHE A 32 7.21 5.64 -4.64
C PHE A 32 8.05 4.39 -4.47
N THR A 33 9.09 4.51 -3.63
CA THR A 33 9.97 3.40 -3.27
C THR A 33 9.70 2.97 -1.84
N ILE A 34 9.52 1.67 -1.63
CA ILE A 34 9.38 1.09 -0.30
C ILE A 34 10.78 0.91 0.30
N THR A 35 11.07 1.69 1.36
CA THR A 35 12.40 1.70 1.98
C THR A 35 12.36 1.14 3.39
N GLY A 36 13.08 0.04 3.61
CA GLY A 36 13.25 -0.56 4.94
C GLY A 36 11.96 -1.06 5.58
N GLN A 37 10.99 -1.49 4.77
CA GLN A 37 9.74 -2.09 5.22
C GLN A 37 9.59 -3.48 4.61
N ARG A 38 8.96 -4.37 5.38
CA ARG A 38 8.69 -5.75 5.02
C ARG A 38 7.47 -6.23 5.81
N GLY A 39 6.67 -7.12 5.23
CA GLY A 39 5.51 -7.72 5.88
C GLY A 39 4.20 -7.36 5.18
N THR A 40 3.11 -7.43 5.93
CA THR A 40 1.75 -7.21 5.41
C THR A 40 1.28 -5.80 5.74
N LEU A 41 0.98 -5.03 4.69
CA LEU A 41 0.28 -3.77 4.72
C LEU A 41 -1.05 -3.92 3.95
N PHE A 42 -1.72 -2.80 3.70
CA PHE A 42 -2.90 -2.76 2.85
C PHE A 42 -3.00 -1.42 2.13
N TYR A 43 -3.70 -1.40 1.00
CA TYR A 43 -4.13 -0.19 0.33
C TYR A 43 -5.64 -0.02 0.50
N HIS A 44 -6.10 1.23 0.47
CA HIS A 44 -7.51 1.57 0.44
C HIS A 44 -7.71 2.94 -0.18
N ALA A 45 -8.90 3.18 -0.73
CA ALA A 45 -9.29 4.53 -1.11
C ALA A 45 -9.26 5.45 0.11
N HIS A 46 -8.73 6.67 -0.06
CA HIS A 46 -8.59 7.64 1.01
C HIS A 46 -9.45 8.89 0.78
N ASP A 47 -10.63 8.67 0.22
CA ASP A 47 -11.68 9.67 0.02
C ASP A 47 -13.01 9.14 0.58
N SER A 48 -13.57 9.87 1.54
CA SER A 48 -14.86 9.56 2.18
C SER A 48 -14.95 8.08 2.64
N TRP A 49 -16.07 7.42 2.35
CA TRP A 49 -16.37 6.05 2.73
C TRP A 49 -15.95 5.01 1.69
N LEU A 50 -15.23 5.40 0.62
CA LEU A 50 -14.89 4.49 -0.47
C LEU A 50 -14.02 3.31 -0.01
N ARG A 51 -13.29 3.44 1.11
CA ARG A 51 -12.56 2.33 1.74
C ARG A 51 -13.46 1.16 2.17
N SER A 52 -14.78 1.32 2.20
CA SER A 52 -15.74 0.23 2.49
C SER A 52 -15.80 -0.83 1.39
N SER A 53 -15.35 -0.51 0.17
CA SER A 53 -15.35 -1.43 -0.98
C SER A 53 -14.07 -1.39 -1.81
N VAL A 54 -13.29 -0.30 -1.72
CA VAL A 54 -12.03 -0.12 -2.45
C VAL A 54 -10.85 -0.27 -1.49
N TYR A 55 -10.39 -1.51 -1.33
CA TYR A 55 -9.25 -1.86 -0.50
C TYR A 55 -8.65 -3.20 -0.92
N GLY A 56 -7.45 -3.50 -0.44
CA GLY A 56 -6.80 -4.78 -0.69
C GLY A 56 -5.48 -4.93 0.05
N PRO A 57 -4.93 -6.15 0.09
CA PRO A 57 -3.69 -6.43 0.79
C PRO A 57 -2.49 -5.90 -0.02
N LEU A 58 -1.45 -5.46 0.69
CA LEU A 58 -0.16 -5.10 0.11
C LEU A 58 0.91 -5.90 0.83
N ILE A 59 1.47 -6.91 0.17
CA ILE A 59 2.48 -7.79 0.77
C ILE A 59 3.87 -7.38 0.28
N ILE A 60 4.74 -7.03 1.21
CA ILE A 60 6.14 -6.71 0.96
C ILE A 60 6.98 -7.91 1.37
N LEU A 61 7.35 -8.72 0.37
CA LEU A 61 8.17 -9.91 0.53
C LEU A 61 9.61 -9.57 0.96
N PRO A 62 10.40 -10.55 1.44
CA PRO A 62 11.84 -10.38 1.54
C PRO A 62 12.43 -9.85 0.22
N GLN A 63 13.46 -9.03 0.31
CA GLN A 63 14.25 -8.65 -0.85
C GLN A 63 14.81 -9.90 -1.54
N HIS A 64 15.13 -9.78 -2.83
CA HIS A 64 15.79 -10.85 -3.57
C HIS A 64 17.05 -11.32 -2.80
N ASN A 65 17.21 -12.64 -2.64
CA ASN A 65 18.25 -13.29 -1.84
C ASN A 65 18.17 -13.13 -0.31
N ALA A 66 17.13 -12.49 0.24
CA ALA A 66 16.85 -12.50 1.67
C ALA A 66 15.84 -13.61 2.04
N SER A 67 16.04 -14.26 3.19
CA SER A 67 15.12 -15.26 3.71
C SER A 67 14.12 -14.67 4.71
N TYR A 68 13.08 -15.44 5.04
CA TYR A 68 12.30 -15.17 6.23
C TYR A 68 13.13 -15.46 7.48
N PRO A 69 12.90 -14.73 8.60
CA PRO A 69 13.50 -15.07 9.89
C PRO A 69 12.91 -16.36 10.50
N PHE A 70 12.12 -17.09 9.71
CA PHE A 70 11.45 -18.35 10.00
C PHE A 70 11.43 -19.22 8.73
N PRO A 71 11.13 -20.53 8.81
CA PRO A 71 11.05 -21.39 7.64
C PRO A 71 10.04 -20.88 6.61
N LYS A 72 10.39 -20.93 5.32
CA LYS A 72 9.52 -20.46 4.24
C LYS A 72 8.15 -21.18 4.31
N PRO A 73 7.03 -20.45 4.37
CA PRO A 73 5.71 -21.07 4.43
C PRO A 73 5.39 -21.79 3.12
N HIS A 74 4.60 -22.87 3.21
CA HIS A 74 4.09 -23.59 2.03
C HIS A 74 3.13 -22.71 1.21
N LYS A 75 2.32 -21.89 1.89
CA LYS A 75 1.37 -20.97 1.28
C LYS A 75 1.17 -19.75 2.17
N GLU A 76 0.95 -18.60 1.55
CA GLU A 76 0.56 -17.35 2.22
C GLU A 76 -0.82 -16.93 1.70
N VAL A 77 -1.74 -16.58 2.61
CA VAL A 77 -3.12 -16.22 2.26
C VAL A 77 -3.52 -14.95 3.04
N PRO A 78 -3.89 -13.86 2.36
CA PRO A 78 -4.47 -12.70 3.02
C PRO A 78 -5.85 -13.05 3.58
N ILE A 79 -6.08 -12.73 4.86
CA ILE A 79 -7.40 -12.75 5.49
C ILE A 79 -7.77 -11.30 5.75
N ILE A 80 -8.84 -10.83 5.12
CA ILE A 80 -9.30 -9.43 5.22
C ILE A 80 -10.69 -9.46 5.86
N ILE A 81 -10.90 -8.59 6.84
CA ILE A 81 -12.10 -8.49 7.68
C ILE A 81 -12.75 -7.14 7.44
#